data_AF-A0A3D5HA97-F1
#
_entry.id   AF-A0A3D5HA97-F1
#
_cell.length_a   1.000
_cell.length_b   1.000
_cell.length_c   1.000
_cell.angle_alpha   90.00
_cell.angle_beta   90.00
_cell.angle_gamma   90.00
#
_symmetry.space_group_name_H-M   'P 1'
#
loop_
_entity.id
_entity.type
_entity.pdbx_description
1 polymer ?
#
loop_
_entity_poly.entity_id
_entity_poly.type
_entity_poly.pdbx_seq_one_letter_code
_entity_poly.pdbx_strand_id
1 'polypeptide(L)'
;MSLADQILAINEAIQKHMRDHAARVMTADESAGVVCSAGILNPGQGPQDAPGFTFRQFLRDVRDQYGYEALFQLLGAKQKDNKPGGHYILLRFDPPPREKVDELLKTKIIKLTNQPKQADSVSPPDYLQDGLNVVFVGTSVGEESAKREHYYSDPHNRFWDLVNQSELVSNMVGAENDHLVLDEKCGLTELVKKKVSSSDFNLKAADFDVGGFTQKIERCKPKVVAFNGKRAYKEVFKKDPKDYGLADEIVGDSYVWVLPSSSGTDTSMTFEKKLHWYKKLKATLRTV
;
A
#
# COMPACT_ATOMS: atom_id res chain seq x y z
N MET A 1 -17.30 -23.19 -14.60
CA MET A 1 -17.56 -22.39 -13.38
C MET A 1 -17.25 -20.94 -13.72
N SER A 2 -18.09 -19.97 -13.34
CA SER A 2 -17.73 -18.56 -13.57
C SER A 2 -16.56 -18.15 -12.68
N LEU A 3 -15.85 -17.07 -13.00
CA LEU A 3 -14.76 -16.59 -12.16
C LEU A 3 -15.24 -16.25 -10.73
N ALA A 4 -16.43 -15.66 -10.60
CA ALA A 4 -17.05 -15.38 -9.30
C ALA A 4 -17.29 -16.66 -8.49
N ASP A 5 -17.83 -17.70 -9.13
CA ASP A 5 -18.06 -19.00 -8.49
C ASP A 5 -16.73 -19.66 -8.08
N GLN A 6 -15.69 -19.56 -8.91
CA GLN A 6 -14.35 -20.06 -8.58
C GLN A 6 -13.77 -19.36 -7.36
N ILE A 7 -13.84 -18.02 -7.31
CA ILE A 7 -13.35 -17.23 -6.18
C ILE A 7 -14.06 -17.62 -4.88
N LEU A 8 -15.39 -17.74 -4.92
CA LEU A 8 -16.16 -18.12 -3.74
C LEU A 8 -15.82 -19.53 -3.25
N ALA A 9 -15.72 -20.50 -4.17
CA ALA A 9 -15.35 -21.87 -3.82
C ALA A 9 -13.93 -21.95 -3.23
N ILE A 10 -12.96 -21.23 -3.84
CA ILE A 10 -11.58 -21.15 -3.33
C ILE A 10 -11.56 -20.58 -1.91
N ASN A 11 -12.26 -19.47 -1.68
CA ASN A 11 -12.35 -18.84 -0.38
C ASN A 11 -12.98 -19.76 0.67
N GLU A 12 -14.09 -20.43 0.33
CA GLU A 12 -14.75 -21.36 1.23
C GLU A 12 -13.77 -22.48 1.66
N ALA A 13 -13.08 -23.09 0.70
CA ALA A 13 -12.15 -24.18 0.99
C ALA A 13 -10.93 -23.73 1.81
N ILE A 14 -10.23 -22.67 1.37
CA ILE A 14 -9.02 -22.18 2.04
C ILE A 14 -9.36 -21.63 3.43
N GLN A 15 -10.37 -20.76 3.54
CA GLN A 15 -10.67 -20.12 4.82
C GLN A 15 -11.22 -21.12 5.84
N LYS A 16 -11.99 -22.13 5.39
CA LYS A 16 -12.38 -23.25 6.26
C LYS A 16 -11.16 -24.01 6.75
N HIS A 17 -10.25 -24.39 5.85
CA HIS A 17 -9.02 -25.09 6.22
C HIS A 17 -8.17 -24.28 7.23
N MET A 18 -7.99 -22.98 6.99
CA MET A 18 -7.25 -22.09 7.89
C MET A 18 -7.90 -21.98 9.28
N ARG A 19 -9.23 -21.98 9.36
CA ARG A 19 -9.95 -21.99 10.64
C ARG A 19 -9.76 -23.33 11.38
N ASP A 20 -9.96 -24.44 10.68
CA ASP A 20 -9.84 -25.79 11.24
C ASP A 20 -8.43 -26.08 11.80
N HIS A 21 -7.40 -25.46 11.20
CA HIS A 21 -5.99 -25.64 11.58
C HIS A 21 -5.39 -24.44 12.32
N ALA A 22 -6.20 -23.46 12.72
CA ALA A 22 -5.76 -22.22 13.37
C ALA A 22 -4.67 -21.42 12.62
N ALA A 23 -4.51 -21.63 11.31
CA ALA A 23 -3.55 -20.92 10.48
C ALA A 23 -4.00 -19.48 10.23
N ARG A 24 -3.06 -18.53 10.25
CA ARG A 24 -3.31 -17.12 9.89
C ARG A 24 -2.83 -16.77 8.48
N VAL A 25 -1.87 -17.53 7.96
CA VAL A 25 -1.26 -17.35 6.64
C VAL A 25 -0.97 -18.74 6.08
N MET A 26 -1.17 -18.92 4.78
CA MET A 26 -0.71 -20.08 4.02
C MET A 26 0.05 -19.61 2.79
N THR A 27 1.01 -20.39 2.33
CA THR A 27 1.61 -20.22 1.00
C THR A 27 0.62 -20.61 -0.08
N ALA A 28 0.84 -20.13 -1.30
CA ALA A 28 0.06 -20.59 -2.45
C ALA A 28 0.25 -22.09 -2.74
N ASP A 29 1.39 -22.70 -2.40
CA ASP A 29 1.58 -24.15 -2.55
C ASP A 29 0.72 -24.95 -1.57
N GLU A 30 0.72 -24.57 -0.29
CA GLU A 30 -0.16 -25.18 0.72
C GLU A 30 -1.64 -24.99 0.36
N SER A 31 -1.99 -23.79 -0.09
CA SER A 31 -3.35 -23.45 -0.51
C SER A 31 -3.77 -24.23 -1.77
N ALA A 32 -2.85 -24.46 -2.71
CA ALA A 32 -3.12 -25.24 -3.90
C ALA A 32 -3.51 -26.69 -3.57
N GLY A 33 -2.88 -27.30 -2.55
CA GLY A 33 -3.27 -28.61 -2.05
C GLY A 33 -4.75 -28.63 -1.62
N VAL A 34 -5.19 -27.63 -0.85
CA VAL A 34 -6.58 -27.52 -0.39
C VAL A 34 -7.56 -27.35 -1.56
N VAL A 35 -7.25 -26.46 -2.50
CA VAL A 35 -8.12 -26.15 -3.64
C VAL A 35 -8.23 -27.33 -4.61
N CYS A 36 -7.13 -28.07 -4.84
CA CYS A 36 -7.15 -29.27 -5.66
C CYS A 36 -7.86 -30.45 -4.99
N SER A 37 -7.65 -30.68 -3.68
CA SER A 37 -8.40 -31.71 -2.95
C SER A 37 -9.90 -31.45 -2.92
N ALA A 38 -10.32 -30.18 -2.98
CA ALA A 38 -11.72 -29.79 -3.12
C ALA A 38 -12.26 -29.87 -4.56
N GLY A 39 -11.43 -30.23 -5.55
CA GLY A 39 -11.83 -30.33 -6.96
C GLY A 39 -12.17 -28.99 -7.62
N ILE A 40 -11.75 -27.87 -7.03
CA ILE A 40 -12.12 -26.52 -7.50
C ILE A 40 -11.24 -26.09 -8.68
N LEU A 41 -9.94 -26.38 -8.59
CA LEU A 41 -8.98 -26.21 -9.67
C LEU A 41 -8.32 -27.56 -9.97
N ASN A 42 -8.36 -27.95 -11.25
CA ASN A 42 -7.69 -29.15 -11.72
C ASN A 42 -6.25 -28.81 -12.14
N PRO A 43 -5.23 -29.59 -11.74
CA PRO A 43 -3.89 -29.42 -12.26
C PRO A 43 -3.92 -29.67 -13.77
N GLY A 44 -3.65 -28.63 -14.54
CA GLY A 44 -3.76 -28.69 -15.98
C GLY A 44 -3.08 -27.48 -16.60
N GLN A 45 -1.96 -27.74 -17.27
CA GLN A 45 -1.07 -26.79 -17.94
C GLN A 45 -0.11 -26.04 -17.01
N GLY A 46 1.01 -26.70 -16.71
CA GLY A 46 2.18 -26.16 -16.02
C GLY A 46 3.35 -27.14 -16.09
N PRO A 47 4.59 -26.73 -15.79
CA PRO A 47 5.71 -27.66 -15.67
C PRO A 47 5.36 -28.75 -14.65
N GLN A 48 5.30 -30.02 -15.12
CA GLN A 48 5.02 -31.23 -14.33
C GLN A 48 3.61 -31.35 -13.70
N ASP A 49 2.56 -30.73 -14.25
CA ASP A 49 1.18 -30.88 -13.75
C ASP A 49 1.03 -30.60 -12.24
N ALA A 50 1.82 -29.64 -11.72
CA ALA A 50 1.87 -29.36 -10.30
C ALA A 50 0.67 -28.48 -9.85
N PRO A 51 -0.11 -28.89 -8.82
CA PRO A 51 -1.19 -28.10 -8.21
C PRO A 51 -0.81 -26.64 -7.91
N GLY A 52 0.39 -26.44 -7.35
CA GLY A 52 0.92 -25.12 -7.01
C GLY A 52 1.08 -24.21 -8.23
N PHE A 53 1.37 -24.76 -9.41
CA PHE A 53 1.49 -23.97 -10.64
C PHE A 53 0.14 -23.41 -11.08
N THR A 54 -0.88 -24.25 -11.16
CA THR A 54 -2.22 -23.85 -11.61
C THR A 54 -2.84 -22.81 -10.68
N PHE A 55 -2.75 -22.99 -9.36
CA PHE A 55 -3.29 -22.01 -8.44
C PHE A 55 -2.52 -20.68 -8.48
N ARG A 56 -1.18 -20.72 -8.57
CA ARG A 56 -0.40 -19.48 -8.80
C ARG A 56 -0.77 -18.80 -10.11
N GLN A 57 -1.05 -19.56 -11.18
CA GLN A 57 -1.49 -18.99 -12.45
C GLN A 57 -2.85 -18.32 -12.30
N PHE A 58 -3.80 -18.95 -11.63
CA PHE A 58 -5.09 -18.32 -11.32
C PHE A 58 -4.93 -17.00 -10.54
N LEU A 59 -4.07 -16.97 -9.52
CA LEU A 59 -3.76 -15.74 -8.78
C LEU A 59 -3.12 -14.67 -9.69
N ARG A 60 -2.23 -15.07 -10.61
CA ARG A 60 -1.67 -14.15 -11.61
C ARG A 60 -2.73 -13.63 -12.57
N ASP A 61 -3.64 -14.46 -13.05
CA ASP A 61 -4.67 -14.07 -14.00
C ASP A 61 -5.65 -13.08 -13.36
N VAL A 62 -6.09 -13.35 -12.12
CA VAL A 62 -6.93 -12.40 -11.36
C VAL A 62 -6.20 -11.08 -11.13
N ARG A 63 -4.92 -11.13 -10.76
CA ARG A 63 -4.08 -9.94 -10.60
C ARG A 63 -3.93 -9.15 -11.90
N ASP A 64 -3.59 -9.82 -13.00
CA ASP A 64 -3.31 -9.18 -14.29
C ASP A 64 -4.60 -8.60 -14.89
N GLN A 65 -5.74 -9.26 -14.63
CA GLN A 65 -7.03 -8.83 -15.11
C GLN A 65 -7.73 -7.80 -14.20
N TYR A 66 -7.55 -7.83 -12.88
CA TYR A 66 -8.33 -6.99 -11.96
C TYR A 66 -7.46 -6.12 -11.03
N GLY A 67 -6.15 -6.25 -11.11
CA GLY A 67 -5.22 -5.58 -10.22
C GLY A 67 -5.01 -6.34 -8.92
N TYR A 68 -3.97 -5.95 -8.18
CA TYR A 68 -3.62 -6.59 -6.92
C TYR A 68 -4.59 -6.20 -5.78
N GLU A 69 -5.27 -5.04 -5.83
CA GLU A 69 -6.34 -4.71 -4.88
C GLU A 69 -7.47 -5.74 -4.97
N ALA A 70 -7.99 -5.94 -6.17
CA ALA A 70 -9.05 -6.91 -6.39
C ALA A 70 -8.56 -8.31 -6.03
N LEU A 71 -7.33 -8.68 -6.40
CA LEU A 71 -6.73 -9.95 -5.95
C LEU A 71 -6.80 -10.10 -4.41
N PHE A 72 -6.44 -9.06 -3.67
CA PHE A 72 -6.48 -9.08 -2.21
C PHE A 72 -7.90 -9.14 -1.66
N GLN A 73 -8.82 -8.30 -2.15
CA GLN A 73 -10.20 -8.26 -1.67
C GLN A 73 -10.98 -9.53 -2.03
N LEU A 74 -10.70 -10.10 -3.20
CA LEU A 74 -11.36 -11.31 -3.68
C LEU A 74 -10.81 -12.57 -3.01
N LEU A 75 -9.50 -12.67 -2.76
CA LEU A 75 -8.85 -13.94 -2.40
C LEU A 75 -7.97 -13.87 -1.15
N GLY A 76 -7.80 -12.71 -0.53
CA GLY A 76 -6.85 -12.51 0.56
C GLY A 76 -5.39 -12.76 0.15
N ALA A 77 -5.10 -12.73 -1.16
CA ALA A 77 -3.78 -13.09 -1.69
C ALA A 77 -2.86 -11.88 -1.79
N LYS A 78 -1.60 -12.06 -1.38
CA LYS A 78 -0.51 -11.09 -1.51
C LYS A 78 0.72 -11.72 -2.12
N GLN A 79 1.49 -10.96 -2.87
CA GLN A 79 2.80 -11.42 -3.36
C GLN A 79 3.87 -11.03 -2.34
N LYS A 80 4.63 -12.01 -1.83
CA LYS A 80 5.64 -11.83 -0.78
C LYS A 80 6.77 -10.89 -1.20
N ASP A 81 7.12 -10.89 -2.50
CA ASP A 81 8.28 -10.16 -3.02
C ASP A 81 7.94 -9.15 -4.13
N ASN A 82 6.66 -8.96 -4.47
CA ASN A 82 6.19 -8.02 -5.52
C ASN A 82 6.99 -8.05 -6.85
N LYS A 83 7.56 -9.21 -7.21
CA LYS A 83 8.31 -9.44 -8.47
C LYS A 83 7.53 -10.37 -9.39
N PRO A 84 7.61 -10.25 -10.73
CA PRO A 84 7.14 -11.29 -11.64
C PRO A 84 7.74 -12.66 -11.24
N GLY A 85 6.88 -13.63 -10.89
CA GLY A 85 7.30 -14.95 -10.38
C GLY A 85 7.47 -15.08 -8.85
N GLY A 86 7.28 -14.00 -8.08
CA GLY A 86 7.33 -14.02 -6.61
C GLY A 86 6.23 -14.87 -5.97
N HIS A 87 6.50 -15.40 -4.77
CA HIS A 87 5.61 -16.32 -4.07
C HIS A 87 4.36 -15.62 -3.54
N TYR A 88 3.19 -16.21 -3.77
CA TYR A 88 1.94 -15.74 -3.16
C TYR A 88 1.74 -16.34 -1.78
N ILE A 89 1.18 -15.54 -0.89
CA ILE A 89 0.63 -15.97 0.40
C ILE A 89 -0.86 -15.62 0.45
N LEU A 90 -1.64 -16.44 1.13
CA LEU A 90 -3.07 -16.31 1.34
C LEU A 90 -3.28 -16.01 2.82
N LEU A 91 -3.96 -14.91 3.12
CA LEU A 91 -4.26 -14.52 4.50
C LEU A 91 -5.60 -15.10 4.94
N ARG A 92 -5.72 -15.36 6.24
CA ARG A 92 -7.02 -15.65 6.83
C ARG A 92 -7.84 -14.36 6.88
N PHE A 93 -9.02 -14.39 6.29
CA PHE A 93 -9.94 -13.25 6.26
C PHE A 93 -11.39 -13.73 6.16
N ASP A 94 -12.33 -12.82 6.32
CA ASP A 94 -13.74 -13.09 6.07
C ASP A 94 -14.04 -12.79 4.58
N PRO A 95 -14.36 -13.83 3.78
CA PRO A 95 -14.57 -13.64 2.34
C PRO A 95 -15.71 -12.69 2.02
N PRO A 96 -15.60 -11.89 0.96
CA PRO A 96 -16.71 -11.04 0.51
C PRO A 96 -17.92 -11.88 0.11
N PRO A 97 -19.16 -11.40 0.35
CA PRO A 97 -20.36 -12.04 -0.16
C PRO A 97 -20.40 -11.98 -1.69
N ARG A 98 -21.22 -12.84 -2.31
CA ARG A 98 -21.37 -12.94 -3.78
C ARG A 98 -21.59 -11.58 -4.45
N GLU A 99 -22.48 -10.76 -3.91
CA GLU A 99 -22.79 -9.43 -4.43
C GLU A 99 -21.54 -8.55 -4.55
N LYS A 100 -20.66 -8.61 -3.54
CA LYS A 100 -19.41 -7.85 -3.53
C LYS A 100 -18.37 -8.45 -4.48
N VAL A 101 -18.30 -9.77 -4.60
CA VAL A 101 -17.46 -10.43 -5.62
C VAL A 101 -17.87 -9.98 -7.02
N ASP A 102 -19.18 -10.01 -7.32
CA ASP A 102 -19.70 -9.59 -8.63
C ASP A 102 -19.47 -8.09 -8.87
N GLU A 103 -19.61 -7.25 -7.84
CA GLU A 103 -19.27 -5.82 -7.90
C GLU A 103 -17.79 -5.63 -8.26
N LEU A 104 -16.87 -6.27 -7.54
CA LEU A 104 -15.43 -6.13 -7.76
C LEU A 104 -14.98 -6.65 -9.13
N LEU A 105 -15.56 -7.76 -9.60
CA LEU A 105 -15.29 -8.28 -10.94
C LEU A 105 -15.91 -7.42 -12.06
N LYS A 106 -16.97 -6.65 -11.77
CA LYS A 106 -17.55 -5.65 -12.69
C LYS A 106 -16.78 -4.33 -12.65
N THR A 107 -16.18 -3.99 -11.51
CA THR A 107 -15.56 -2.68 -11.27
C THR A 107 -14.12 -2.68 -11.79
N LYS A 108 -13.95 -2.53 -13.11
CA LYS A 108 -12.63 -2.22 -13.69
C LYS A 108 -12.49 -0.78 -14.20
N ILE A 109 -13.51 0.07 -14.09
CA ILE A 109 -13.49 1.37 -14.81
C ILE A 109 -13.93 2.61 -13.98
N ILE A 110 -14.70 2.48 -12.89
CA ILE A 110 -15.35 3.68 -12.30
C ILE A 110 -14.54 4.37 -11.18
N LYS A 111 -13.71 3.67 -10.40
CA LYS A 111 -13.00 4.29 -9.27
C LYS A 111 -11.65 4.95 -9.60
N LEU A 112 -11.06 4.61 -10.75
CA LEU A 112 -9.77 5.17 -11.19
C LEU A 112 -9.88 6.59 -11.80
N THR A 113 -11.08 7.16 -11.96
CA THR A 113 -11.29 8.37 -12.78
C THR A 113 -11.92 9.57 -12.05
N ASN A 114 -12.33 9.46 -10.79
CA ASN A 114 -13.05 10.56 -10.11
C ASN A 114 -12.30 11.25 -8.97
N GLN A 115 -10.96 11.21 -8.97
CA GLN A 115 -10.19 12.33 -8.43
C GLN A 115 -9.45 12.99 -9.59
N PRO A 116 -9.59 14.31 -9.79
CA PRO A 116 -8.87 14.99 -10.86
C PRO A 116 -7.37 14.84 -10.59
N LYS A 117 -6.69 14.01 -11.38
CA LYS A 117 -5.23 14.11 -11.55
C LYS A 117 -4.99 15.56 -11.96
N GLN A 118 -4.22 16.31 -11.17
CA GLN A 118 -3.87 17.68 -11.56
C GLN A 118 -3.29 17.62 -12.97
N ALA A 119 -3.77 18.46 -13.87
CA ALA A 119 -3.22 18.57 -15.22
C ALA A 119 -1.70 18.71 -15.10
N ASP A 120 -0.96 17.88 -15.85
CA ASP A 120 0.50 17.76 -15.86
C ASP A 120 1.17 17.06 -14.65
N SER A 121 0.42 16.39 -13.76
CA SER A 121 1.02 15.61 -12.68
C SER A 121 1.49 14.22 -13.13
N VAL A 122 2.68 13.84 -12.69
CA VAL A 122 3.30 12.51 -12.92
C VAL A 122 3.24 11.60 -11.69
N SER A 123 2.73 12.10 -10.57
CA SER A 123 2.50 11.33 -9.34
C SER A 123 1.10 10.69 -9.32
N PRO A 124 0.89 9.65 -8.50
CA PRO A 124 -0.46 9.18 -8.17
C PRO A 124 -1.32 10.32 -7.58
N PRO A 125 -2.66 10.22 -7.63
CA PRO A 125 -3.55 11.20 -7.01
C PRO A 125 -3.25 11.34 -5.51
N ASP A 126 -3.60 12.48 -4.91
CA ASP A 126 -3.47 12.65 -3.47
C ASP A 126 -4.54 11.86 -2.72
N TYR A 127 -4.16 11.05 -1.73
CA TYR A 127 -5.12 10.43 -0.83
C TYR A 127 -5.32 11.32 0.38
N LEU A 128 -6.22 12.29 0.22
CA LEU A 128 -6.55 13.28 1.23
C LEU A 128 -8.07 13.40 1.39
N GLN A 129 -8.53 13.39 2.64
CA GLN A 129 -9.90 13.65 3.05
C GLN A 129 -9.90 14.25 4.46
N ASP A 130 -11.05 14.69 4.93
CA ASP A 130 -11.19 15.23 6.29
C ASP A 130 -11.13 14.10 7.34
N GLY A 131 -10.70 14.43 8.56
CA GLY A 131 -10.73 13.49 9.70
C GLY A 131 -9.61 12.43 9.69
N LEU A 132 -8.56 12.64 8.90
CA LEU A 132 -7.37 11.78 8.89
C LEU A 132 -6.55 11.95 10.18
N ASN A 133 -6.05 10.84 10.71
CA ASN A 133 -5.11 10.83 11.84
C ASN A 133 -3.69 11.20 11.39
N VAL A 134 -3.27 10.70 10.22
CA VAL A 134 -1.92 10.97 9.70
C VAL A 134 -1.94 11.13 8.18
N VAL A 135 -1.21 12.10 7.66
CA VAL A 135 -0.86 12.18 6.24
C VAL A 135 0.64 11.98 6.09
N PHE A 136 1.04 10.94 5.35
CA PHE A 136 2.44 10.73 5.01
C PHE A 136 2.83 11.57 3.78
N VAL A 137 3.98 12.21 3.86
CA VAL A 137 4.46 13.14 2.84
C VAL A 137 5.81 12.66 2.29
N GLY A 138 5.82 12.23 1.04
CA GLY A 138 7.05 11.94 0.29
C GLY A 138 7.67 13.18 -0.35
N THR A 139 8.89 13.05 -0.87
CA THR A 139 9.55 14.11 -1.65
C THR A 139 9.00 14.17 -3.08
N SER A 140 9.16 13.08 -3.83
CA SER A 140 8.74 12.92 -5.23
C SER A 140 8.44 11.45 -5.53
N VAL A 141 7.66 11.21 -6.56
CA VAL A 141 7.37 9.87 -7.04
C VAL A 141 8.62 9.25 -7.69
N GLY A 142 8.96 8.03 -7.30
CA GLY A 142 9.99 7.23 -7.96
C GLY A 142 9.52 6.66 -9.30
N GLU A 143 10.44 6.19 -10.14
CA GLU A 143 10.12 5.67 -11.49
C GLU A 143 9.08 4.54 -11.47
N GLU A 144 9.24 3.56 -10.59
CA GLU A 144 8.29 2.45 -10.46
C GLU A 144 6.91 2.92 -9.97
N SER A 145 6.88 3.83 -9.00
CA SER A 145 5.64 4.41 -8.48
C SER A 145 4.89 5.23 -9.54
N ALA A 146 5.61 5.97 -10.38
CA ALA A 146 5.03 6.72 -11.49
C ALA A 146 4.47 5.79 -12.56
N LYS A 147 5.23 4.74 -12.91
CA LYS A 147 4.82 3.74 -13.91
C LYS A 147 3.61 2.92 -13.46
N ARG A 148 3.55 2.57 -12.18
CA ARG A 148 2.47 1.76 -11.59
C ARG A 148 1.30 2.60 -11.11
N GLU A 149 1.43 3.93 -11.12
CA GLU A 149 0.45 4.89 -10.58
C GLU A 149 0.05 4.60 -9.12
N HIS A 150 1.01 4.13 -8.33
CA HIS A 150 0.82 3.77 -6.92
C HIS A 150 1.96 4.32 -6.06
N TYR A 151 1.65 4.77 -4.84
CA TYR A 151 2.68 5.26 -3.93
C TYR A 151 3.57 4.13 -3.43
N TYR A 152 4.87 4.43 -3.36
CA TYR A 152 5.89 3.55 -2.79
C TYR A 152 5.85 2.12 -3.37
N SER A 153 5.64 1.98 -4.68
CA SER A 153 5.48 0.66 -5.34
C SER A 153 6.78 -0.01 -5.75
N ASP A 154 7.92 0.65 -5.56
CA ASP A 154 9.25 0.05 -5.73
C ASP A 154 9.42 -1.06 -4.69
N PRO A 155 9.74 -2.31 -5.09
CA PRO A 155 9.95 -3.43 -4.16
C PRO A 155 11.05 -3.20 -3.10
N HIS A 156 11.99 -2.28 -3.35
CA HIS A 156 13.03 -1.93 -2.40
C HIS A 156 12.57 -0.86 -1.40
N ASN A 157 11.44 -0.19 -1.65
CA ASN A 157 10.86 0.75 -0.71
C ASN A 157 10.11 0.02 0.40
N ARG A 158 10.49 0.28 1.65
CA ARG A 158 9.97 -0.43 2.83
C ARG A 158 8.76 0.27 3.47
N PHE A 159 8.16 1.27 2.81
CA PHE A 159 7.08 2.09 3.39
C PHE A 159 5.92 1.23 3.90
N TRP A 160 5.40 0.37 3.04
CA TRP A 160 4.25 -0.47 3.36
C TRP A 160 4.56 -1.45 4.50
N ASP A 161 5.75 -2.04 4.52
CA ASP A 161 6.19 -2.90 5.63
C ASP A 161 6.23 -2.12 6.96
N LEU A 162 6.78 -0.91 6.94
CA LEU A 162 6.89 -0.06 8.14
C LEU A 162 5.52 0.38 8.65
N VAL A 163 4.61 0.79 7.77
CA VAL A 163 3.23 1.19 8.11
C VAL A 163 2.45 0.01 8.71
N ASN A 164 2.53 -1.16 8.08
CA ASN A 164 1.83 -2.35 8.54
C ASN A 164 2.37 -2.88 9.87
N GLN A 165 3.69 -3.06 9.99
CA GLN A 165 4.30 -3.64 11.19
C GLN A 165 4.33 -2.68 12.39
N SER A 166 4.06 -1.38 12.16
CA SER A 166 3.87 -0.40 13.23
C SER A 166 2.43 -0.32 13.73
N GLU A 167 1.51 -1.06 13.11
CA GLU A 167 0.08 -1.04 13.42
C GLU A 167 -0.54 0.36 13.24
N LEU A 168 0.05 1.20 12.39
CA LEU A 168 -0.56 2.47 11.98
C LEU A 168 -1.92 2.22 11.32
N VAL A 169 -1.97 1.15 10.54
CA VAL A 169 -3.16 0.58 9.93
C VAL A 169 -3.52 -0.75 10.62
N SER A 170 -4.82 -1.03 10.70
CA SER A 170 -5.36 -2.28 11.25
C SER A 170 -5.42 -3.37 10.18
N ASN A 171 -5.83 -2.99 8.97
CA ASN A 171 -5.81 -3.86 7.80
C ASN A 171 -4.52 -3.63 7.00
N MET A 172 -4.00 -4.71 6.42
CA MET A 172 -2.74 -4.66 5.70
C MET A 172 -2.87 -3.91 4.36
N VAL A 173 -2.18 -2.78 4.24
CA VAL A 173 -2.15 -1.97 2.99
C VAL A 173 -0.81 -2.15 2.26
N GLY A 174 -0.84 -2.14 0.94
CA GLY A 174 0.30 -2.21 0.04
C GLY A 174 0.15 -1.18 -1.08
N ALA A 175 1.13 -1.12 -1.97
CA ALA A 175 1.13 -0.15 -3.06
C ALA A 175 -0.15 -0.25 -3.90
N GLU A 176 -0.63 -1.46 -4.11
CA GLU A 176 -1.68 -1.70 -5.08
C GLU A 176 -3.09 -1.51 -4.55
N ASN A 177 -3.23 -1.42 -3.24
CA ASN A 177 -4.45 -0.99 -2.57
C ASN A 177 -4.19 0.25 -1.71
N ASP A 178 -3.24 1.09 -2.14
CA ASP A 178 -2.74 2.24 -1.39
C ASP A 178 -3.81 3.27 -1.03
N HIS A 179 -4.87 3.40 -1.82
CA HIS A 179 -6.02 4.24 -1.48
C HIS A 179 -6.80 3.77 -0.25
N LEU A 180 -6.72 2.48 0.15
CA LEU A 180 -7.38 1.96 1.36
C LEU A 180 -6.77 2.51 2.65
N VAL A 181 -5.62 3.20 2.59
CA VAL A 181 -5.12 3.98 3.73
C VAL A 181 -6.16 4.97 4.25
N LEU A 182 -7.05 5.47 3.38
CA LEU A 182 -8.12 6.40 3.76
C LEU A 182 -9.09 5.79 4.78
N ASP A 183 -9.43 4.51 4.63
CA ASP A 183 -10.30 3.78 5.55
C ASP A 183 -9.63 3.59 6.94
N GLU A 184 -8.30 3.58 6.96
CA GLU A 184 -7.47 3.51 8.16
C GLU A 184 -7.13 4.89 8.75
N LYS A 185 -7.82 5.94 8.28
CA LYS A 185 -7.59 7.35 8.65
C LYS A 185 -6.15 7.80 8.39
N CYS A 186 -5.51 7.23 7.37
CA CYS A 186 -4.20 7.62 6.87
C CYS A 186 -4.35 8.28 5.48
N GLY A 187 -3.43 9.15 5.11
CA GLY A 187 -3.39 9.79 3.78
C GLY A 187 -1.99 9.83 3.20
N LEU A 188 -1.90 10.08 1.89
CA LEU A 188 -0.64 10.10 1.13
C LEU A 188 -0.59 11.32 0.21
N THR A 189 0.56 11.98 0.20
CA THR A 189 0.88 13.04 -0.78
C THR A 189 2.40 13.15 -0.97
N GLU A 190 2.81 14.01 -1.90
CA GLU A 190 4.20 14.34 -2.20
C GLU A 190 4.34 15.84 -2.44
N LEU A 191 5.51 16.41 -2.14
CA LEU A 191 5.77 17.83 -2.40
C LEU A 191 6.08 18.13 -3.87
N VAL A 192 6.67 17.18 -4.60
CA VAL A 192 6.97 17.31 -6.03
C VAL A 192 5.98 16.48 -6.82
N LYS A 193 5.10 17.15 -7.56
CA LYS A 193 4.01 16.51 -8.33
C LYS A 193 4.22 16.45 -9.84
N LYS A 194 5.19 17.20 -10.36
CA LYS A 194 5.40 17.43 -11.81
C LYS A 194 6.67 16.79 -12.36
N LYS A 195 7.41 16.04 -11.53
CA LYS A 195 8.68 15.42 -11.90
C LYS A 195 8.86 14.08 -11.21
N VAL A 196 9.20 13.07 -12.01
CA VAL A 196 9.59 11.74 -11.53
C VAL A 196 11.04 11.80 -11.08
N SER A 197 11.32 11.33 -9.87
CA SER A 197 12.69 11.16 -9.40
C SER A 197 12.80 10.13 -8.29
N SER A 198 13.69 9.16 -8.48
CA SER A 198 14.04 8.17 -7.46
C SER A 198 15.11 8.66 -6.47
N SER A 199 15.65 9.88 -6.67
CA SER A 199 16.68 10.48 -5.82
C SER A 199 16.44 11.97 -5.61
N ASP A 200 16.42 12.38 -4.33
CA ASP A 200 16.27 13.77 -3.92
C ASP A 200 17.36 14.70 -4.50
N PHE A 201 18.53 14.16 -4.87
CA PHE A 201 19.64 14.94 -5.46
C PHE A 201 19.28 15.56 -6.82
N ASN A 202 18.36 14.94 -7.56
CA ASN A 202 17.96 15.41 -8.88
C ASN A 202 16.88 16.51 -8.82
N LEU A 203 16.39 16.83 -7.62
CA LEU A 203 15.33 17.79 -7.39
C LEU A 203 15.90 19.17 -7.06
N LYS A 204 15.35 20.21 -7.71
CA LYS A 204 15.67 21.61 -7.46
C LYS A 204 14.56 22.25 -6.64
N ALA A 205 14.84 23.35 -5.95
CA ALA A 205 13.85 24.06 -5.14
C ALA A 205 12.56 24.43 -5.92
N ALA A 206 12.68 24.74 -7.22
CA ALA A 206 11.55 25.05 -8.09
C ALA A 206 10.65 23.85 -8.42
N ASP A 207 11.10 22.61 -8.16
CA ASP A 207 10.30 21.40 -8.37
C ASP A 207 9.24 21.21 -7.25
N PHE A 208 9.43 21.86 -6.08
CA PHE A 208 8.61 21.67 -4.88
C PHE A 208 7.41 22.63 -4.85
N ASP A 209 6.20 22.09 -4.71
CA ASP A 209 4.97 22.86 -4.51
C ASP A 209 4.60 22.95 -3.03
N VAL A 210 5.41 23.68 -2.26
CA VAL A 210 5.18 23.88 -0.81
C VAL A 210 3.87 24.64 -0.55
N GLY A 211 3.52 25.60 -1.41
CA GLY A 211 2.29 26.39 -1.27
C GLY A 211 1.03 25.54 -1.47
N GLY A 212 0.98 24.78 -2.57
CA GLY A 212 -0.14 23.88 -2.86
C GLY A 212 -0.24 22.74 -1.84
N PHE A 213 0.90 22.22 -1.35
CA PHE A 213 0.91 21.28 -0.22
C PHE A 213 0.28 21.89 1.03
N THR A 214 0.72 23.08 1.45
CA THR A 214 0.26 23.73 2.68
C THR A 214 -1.25 23.96 2.64
N GLN A 215 -1.77 24.48 1.51
CA GLN A 215 -3.22 24.68 1.32
C GLN A 215 -4.02 23.38 1.43
N LYS A 216 -3.51 22.26 0.90
CA LYS A 216 -4.17 20.96 1.00
C LYS A 216 -4.24 20.48 2.45
N ILE A 217 -3.16 20.63 3.22
CA ILE A 217 -3.11 20.23 4.63
C ILE A 217 -4.01 21.11 5.49
N GLU A 218 -3.97 22.43 5.32
CA GLU A 218 -4.84 23.38 6.04
C GLU A 218 -6.33 23.11 5.79
N ARG A 219 -6.68 22.62 4.60
CA ARG A 219 -8.04 22.20 4.27
C ARG A 219 -8.42 20.88 4.94
N CYS A 220 -7.59 19.84 4.81
CA CYS A 220 -7.93 18.49 5.27
C CYS A 220 -7.75 18.30 6.79
N LYS A 221 -6.95 19.17 7.42
CA LYS A 221 -6.68 19.23 8.87
C LYS A 221 -6.40 17.86 9.51
N PRO A 222 -5.43 17.08 8.99
CA PRO A 222 -5.07 15.83 9.64
C PRO A 222 -4.51 16.12 11.04
N LYS A 223 -4.60 15.16 11.97
CA LYS A 223 -3.95 15.35 13.28
C LYS A 223 -2.43 15.51 13.14
N VAL A 224 -1.81 14.68 12.29
CA VAL A 224 -0.36 14.67 12.07
C VAL A 224 -0.01 14.71 10.59
N VAL A 225 1.01 15.49 10.24
CA VAL A 225 1.74 15.43 8.97
C VAL A 225 3.08 14.73 9.20
N ALA A 226 3.28 13.56 8.59
CA ALA A 226 4.48 12.76 8.77
C ALA A 226 5.36 12.79 7.50
N PHE A 227 6.46 13.54 7.53
CA PHE A 227 7.44 13.55 6.43
C PHE A 227 8.24 12.24 6.40
N ASN A 228 8.19 11.53 5.28
CA ASN A 228 8.95 10.31 5.06
C ASN A 228 10.36 10.65 4.55
N GLY A 229 11.26 10.95 5.48
CA GLY A 229 12.59 11.47 5.23
C GLY A 229 12.71 12.98 5.49
N LYS A 230 13.95 13.46 5.62
CA LYS A 230 14.23 14.85 6.02
C LYS A 230 14.09 15.86 4.87
N ARG A 231 14.19 15.43 3.60
CA ARG A 231 14.24 16.37 2.46
C ARG A 231 12.96 17.19 2.32
N ALA A 232 11.80 16.54 2.35
CA ALA A 232 10.52 17.21 2.24
C ALA A 232 10.30 18.20 3.41
N TYR A 233 10.61 17.78 4.64
CA TYR A 233 10.61 18.68 5.80
C TYR A 233 11.49 19.92 5.58
N LYS A 234 12.74 19.73 5.11
CA LYS A 234 13.67 20.86 4.86
C LYS A 234 13.12 21.84 3.84
N GLU A 235 12.41 21.35 2.82
CA GLU A 235 11.84 22.23 1.80
C GLU A 235 10.64 23.01 2.29
N VAL A 236 9.83 22.45 3.20
CA VAL A 236 8.70 23.15 3.83
C VAL A 236 9.20 24.20 4.82
N PHE A 237 10.10 23.84 5.75
CA PHE A 237 10.50 24.71 6.86
C PHE A 237 11.80 25.48 6.65
N LYS A 238 12.48 25.26 5.51
CA LYS A 238 13.76 25.89 5.15
C LYS A 238 14.86 25.71 6.19
N LYS A 239 14.80 24.61 6.95
CA LYS A 239 15.80 24.22 7.95
C LYS A 239 15.84 22.71 8.15
N ASP A 240 16.93 22.23 8.72
CA ASP A 240 17.06 20.83 9.16
C ASP A 240 16.17 20.53 10.37
N PRO A 241 15.53 19.34 10.42
CA PRO A 241 14.87 18.90 11.64
C PRO A 241 15.92 18.54 12.69
N LYS A 242 15.63 18.85 13.96
CA LYS A 242 16.51 18.53 15.09
C LYS A 242 16.84 17.04 15.15
N ASP A 243 15.80 16.19 15.04
CA ASP A 243 15.92 14.74 14.97
C ASP A 243 14.69 14.15 14.24
N TYR A 244 14.61 12.82 14.15
CA TYR A 244 13.37 12.11 13.86
C TYR A 244 12.39 12.19 15.05
N GLY A 245 11.10 12.07 14.77
CA GLY A 245 10.03 12.17 15.77
C GLY A 245 9.14 13.38 15.58
N LEU A 246 8.42 13.74 16.66
CA LEU A 246 7.61 14.96 16.74
C LEU A 246 8.53 16.19 16.66
N ALA A 247 8.19 17.11 15.77
CA ALA A 247 8.92 18.37 15.58
C ALA A 247 8.19 19.53 16.29
N ASP A 248 8.89 20.63 16.50
CA ASP A 248 8.30 21.83 17.13
C ASP A 248 7.37 22.60 16.16
N GLU A 249 7.51 22.33 14.86
CA GLU A 249 6.73 22.98 13.82
C GLU A 249 5.33 22.39 13.66
N ILE A 250 4.44 23.18 13.07
CA ILE A 250 3.08 22.81 12.70
C ILE A 250 2.83 23.20 11.24
N VAL A 251 1.87 22.52 10.59
CA VAL A 251 1.33 22.92 9.28
C VAL A 251 -0.17 23.12 9.43
N GLY A 252 -0.64 24.36 9.38
CA GLY A 252 -1.98 24.70 9.84
C GLY A 252 -2.17 24.29 11.31
N ASP A 253 -3.18 23.46 11.57
CA ASP A 253 -3.48 22.91 12.90
C ASP A 253 -2.81 21.54 13.15
N SER A 254 -2.04 21.02 12.19
CA SER A 254 -1.48 19.66 12.23
C SER A 254 -0.10 19.63 12.88
N TYR A 255 0.11 18.68 13.80
CA TYR A 255 1.43 18.38 14.35
C TYR A 255 2.36 17.81 13.27
N VAL A 256 3.65 18.15 13.32
CA VAL A 256 4.64 17.66 12.36
C VAL A 256 5.46 16.52 12.93
N TRP A 257 5.61 15.46 12.14
CA TRP A 257 6.49 14.34 12.41
C TRP A 257 7.53 14.19 11.30
N VAL A 258 8.75 13.81 11.67
CA VAL A 258 9.82 13.46 10.75
C VAL A 258 10.19 11.99 10.94
N LEU A 259 9.96 11.19 9.91
CA LEU A 259 10.31 9.77 9.88
C LEU A 259 11.62 9.56 9.12
N PRO A 260 12.37 8.48 9.41
CA PRO A 260 13.44 8.05 8.52
C PRO A 260 12.86 7.65 7.15
N SER A 261 13.63 7.88 6.08
CA SER A 261 13.16 7.57 4.73
C SER A 261 12.95 6.07 4.58
N SER A 262 11.82 5.69 4.00
CA SER A 262 11.50 4.30 3.68
C SER A 262 12.19 3.79 2.41
N SER A 263 12.86 4.65 1.65
CA SER A 263 13.56 4.26 0.41
C SER A 263 14.59 3.16 0.67
N GLY A 264 14.68 2.20 -0.24
CA GLY A 264 15.72 1.15 -0.21
C GLY A 264 17.12 1.70 -0.43
N THR A 265 17.25 2.89 -1.02
CA THR A 265 18.53 3.59 -1.18
C THR A 265 19.01 4.26 0.10
N ASP A 266 18.12 4.48 1.08
CA ASP A 266 18.51 4.99 2.40
C ASP A 266 18.95 3.84 3.31
N THR A 267 20.25 3.58 3.32
CA THR A 267 20.91 2.56 4.14
C THR A 267 21.40 3.08 5.49
N SER A 268 21.07 4.32 5.86
CA SER A 268 21.54 4.95 7.11
C SER A 268 20.98 4.30 8.38
N MET A 269 19.87 3.56 8.26
CA MET A 269 19.22 2.86 9.37
C MET A 269 18.72 1.48 8.97
N THR A 270 18.82 0.52 9.90
CA THR A 270 18.20 -0.80 9.74
C THR A 270 16.68 -0.70 9.74
N PHE A 271 16.01 -1.73 9.22
CA PHE A 271 14.55 -1.79 9.21
C PHE A 271 13.95 -1.65 10.62
N GLU A 272 14.53 -2.31 11.62
CA GLU A 272 14.06 -2.29 13.01
C GLU A 272 14.16 -0.88 13.62
N LYS A 273 15.25 -0.15 13.31
CA LYS A 273 15.42 1.24 13.74
C LYS A 273 14.42 2.16 13.05
N LYS A 274 14.11 1.93 11.77
CA LYS A 274 13.06 2.68 11.06
C LYS A 274 11.68 2.37 11.68
N LEU A 275 11.39 1.09 11.93
CA LEU A 275 10.12 0.63 12.49
C LEU A 275 9.85 1.22 13.88
N HIS A 276 10.89 1.38 14.70
CA HIS A 276 10.80 2.05 16.01
C HIS A 276 10.16 3.45 15.91
N TRP A 277 10.54 4.25 14.91
CA TRP A 277 9.98 5.59 14.72
C TRP A 277 8.51 5.55 14.27
N TYR A 278 8.15 4.62 13.39
CA TYR A 278 6.76 4.43 12.97
C TYR A 278 5.87 3.98 14.15
N LYS A 279 6.38 3.12 15.05
CA LYS A 279 5.67 2.74 16.29
C LYS A 279 5.49 3.91 17.25
N LYS A 280 6.50 4.79 17.39
CA LYS A 280 6.36 6.01 18.19
C LYS A 280 5.34 6.98 17.59
N LEU A 281 5.26 7.09 16.27
CA LEU A 281 4.21 7.86 15.59
C LEU A 281 2.83 7.30 15.98
N LYS A 282 2.61 5.99 15.87
CA LYS A 282 1.34 5.36 16.30
C LYS A 282 0.99 5.64 17.75
N ALA A 283 1.97 5.58 18.65
CA ALA A 283 1.76 5.90 20.06
C ALA A 283 1.32 7.36 20.25
N THR A 284 1.91 8.29 19.49
CA THR A 284 1.59 9.72 19.56
C THR A 284 0.15 10.03 19.13
N LEU A 285 -0.39 9.30 18.15
CA LEU A 285 -1.78 9.46 17.69
C LEU A 285 -2.84 9.20 18.79
N ARG A 286 -2.45 8.59 19.92
CA ARG A 286 -3.32 8.38 21.08
C ARG A 286 -3.33 9.57 22.05
N THR A 287 -2.34 10.47 21.93
CA THR A 287 -2.11 11.58 22.86
C THR A 287 -2.36 12.96 22.22
N VAL A 288 -2.55 13.00 20.91
CA VAL A 288 -2.88 14.22 20.14
C VAL A 288 -4.30 14.21 19.56
#